data_AF-A0A0H4WNM8-F1
#
_entry.id   AF-A0A0H4WNM8-F1
#
_cell.length_a   1.000
_cell.length_b   1.000
_cell.length_c   1.000
_cell.angle_alpha   90.00
_cell.angle_beta   90.00
_cell.angle_gamma   90.00
#
_symmetry.space_group_name_H-M   'P 1'
#
loop_
_entity.id
_entity.type
_entity.pdbx_description
1 polymer ?
#
loop_
_entity_poly.entity_id
_entity_poly.type
_entity_poly.pdbx_seq_one_letter_code
_entity_poly.pdbx_strand_id
1 'polypeptide(L)'
;MLWAALGLGLLMPLAASAQDQQVKVQVEVVLASKKGTEVDPPELEKMKEQFQKQNFSFTSFKRLSQEVLTVSAKSASEVKLPNGANATLQLQGIKEGTATVRVAIPRQPTLDVELGRQGAVYQKAGKYVGGELILVLSPPAR
;
A
#
# COMPACT_ATOMS: atom_id res chain seq x y z
N MET A 1 -26.36 1.06 -65.87
CA MET A 1 -26.50 2.22 -64.96
C MET A 1 -26.57 1.67 -63.53
N LEU A 2 -25.64 2.12 -62.68
CA LEU A 2 -25.67 2.25 -61.20
C LEU A 2 -26.38 1.16 -60.39
N TRP A 3 -25.77 0.45 -59.44
CA TRP A 3 -25.20 0.87 -58.13
C TRP A 3 -25.02 -0.44 -57.33
N ALA A 4 -24.21 -0.64 -56.30
CA ALA A 4 -23.18 0.11 -55.60
C ALA A 4 -22.54 -0.88 -54.61
N ALA A 5 -21.22 -0.74 -54.43
CA ALA A 5 -20.40 -1.09 -53.29
C ALA A 5 -20.89 -2.15 -52.27
N LEU A 6 -20.25 -3.32 -52.31
CA LEU A 6 -20.00 -4.17 -51.14
C LEU A 6 -19.11 -3.39 -50.17
N GLY A 7 -19.73 -2.71 -49.21
CA GLY A 7 -19.03 -2.07 -48.11
C GLY A 7 -18.38 -3.13 -47.22
N LEU A 8 -17.04 -3.18 -47.23
CA LEU A 8 -16.22 -3.87 -46.23
C LEU A 8 -16.56 -3.29 -44.85
N GLY A 9 -17.49 -3.94 -44.16
CA GLY A 9 -17.78 -3.70 -42.76
C GLY A 9 -16.70 -4.29 -41.86
N LEU A 10 -16.27 -3.47 -40.90
CA LEU A 10 -15.66 -3.84 -39.62
C LEU A 10 -14.28 -4.48 -39.64
N LEU A 11 -13.26 -3.63 -39.61
CA LEU A 11 -12.11 -3.85 -38.72
C LEU A 11 -11.96 -2.61 -37.84
N MET A 12 -12.82 -2.47 -36.85
CA MET A 12 -12.49 -1.60 -35.71
C MET A 12 -11.39 -2.33 -34.91
N PRO A 13 -10.21 -1.73 -34.73
CA PRO A 13 -9.27 -2.26 -33.75
C PRO A 13 -9.97 -2.15 -32.39
N LEU A 14 -10.29 -3.29 -31.81
CA LEU A 14 -10.59 -3.39 -30.38
C LEU A 14 -9.38 -2.77 -29.68
N ALA A 15 -9.52 -1.51 -29.26
CA ALA A 15 -8.65 -0.90 -28.29
C ALA A 15 -8.77 -1.79 -27.05
N ALA A 16 -7.85 -2.75 -26.94
CA ALA A 16 -7.59 -3.44 -25.71
C ALA A 16 -7.24 -2.33 -24.73
N SER A 17 -8.23 -1.90 -23.93
CA SER A 17 -7.98 -1.10 -22.76
C SER A 17 -7.00 -1.92 -21.95
N ALA A 18 -5.73 -1.53 -21.99
CA ALA A 18 -4.74 -1.95 -21.03
C ALA A 18 -5.42 -1.74 -19.70
N GLN A 19 -5.89 -2.84 -19.09
CA GLN A 19 -6.59 -2.82 -17.83
C GLN A 19 -5.71 -2.00 -16.92
N ASP A 20 -6.22 -0.82 -16.54
CA ASP A 20 -5.57 0.05 -15.60
C ASP A 20 -5.36 -0.81 -14.35
N GLN A 21 -4.16 -1.35 -14.21
CA GLN A 21 -3.82 -2.22 -13.09
C GLN A 21 -3.80 -1.30 -11.88
N GLN A 22 -4.90 -1.37 -11.14
CA GLN A 22 -5.12 -0.62 -9.92
C GLN A 22 -5.51 -1.63 -8.85
N VAL A 23 -4.90 -1.48 -7.70
CA VAL A 23 -5.21 -2.28 -6.52
C VAL A 23 -5.62 -1.34 -5.40
N LYS A 24 -6.70 -1.70 -4.71
CA LYS A 24 -7.02 -1.03 -3.45
C LYS A 24 -6.10 -1.60 -2.38
N VAL A 25 -5.46 -0.73 -1.63
CA VAL A 25 -4.57 -1.07 -0.53
C VAL A 25 -5.06 -0.29 0.69
N GLN A 26 -5.29 -1.00 1.78
CA GLN A 26 -5.51 -0.37 3.06
C GLN A 26 -4.15 -0.01 3.67
N VAL A 27 -3.99 1.27 3.99
CA VAL A 27 -2.78 1.82 4.57
C VAL A 27 -3.11 2.33 5.95
N GLU A 28 -2.42 1.81 6.95
CA GLU A 28 -2.57 2.24 8.33
C GLU A 28 -1.26 2.82 8.83
N VAL A 29 -1.35 3.98 9.48
CA VAL A 29 -0.20 4.63 10.11
C VAL A 29 -0.29 4.36 11.60
N VAL A 30 0.72 3.67 12.13
CA VAL A 30 0.78 3.25 13.53
C VAL A 30 1.96 3.92 14.21
N LEU A 31 1.73 4.49 15.38
CA LEU A 31 2.78 4.95 16.29
C LEU A 31 3.20 3.81 17.20
N ALA A 32 4.43 3.34 17.01
CA ALA A 32 5.11 2.42 17.91
C ALA A 32 5.96 3.21 18.91
N SER A 33 5.71 3.06 20.21
CA SER A 33 6.47 3.72 21.26
C SER A 33 6.93 2.74 22.34
N LYS A 34 7.94 3.15 23.11
CA LYS A 34 8.35 2.43 24.33
C LYS A 34 7.66 2.96 25.59
N LYS A 35 6.74 3.91 25.44
CA LYS A 35 6.07 4.59 26.55
C LYS A 35 4.68 4.00 26.72
N GLY A 36 4.51 3.18 27.74
CA GLY A 36 3.25 2.47 28.01
C GLY A 36 3.14 1.12 27.28
N THR A 37 1.99 0.48 27.41
CA THR A 37 1.72 -0.87 26.87
C THR A 37 0.45 -0.95 26.04
N GLU A 38 -0.14 0.21 25.69
CA GLU A 38 -1.38 0.31 24.91
C GLU A 38 -1.15 -0.19 23.49
N VAL A 39 -1.91 -1.20 23.07
CA VAL A 39 -1.95 -1.73 21.72
C VAL A 39 -3.37 -1.57 21.22
N ASP A 40 -3.59 -0.64 20.31
CA ASP A 40 -4.90 -0.34 19.73
C ASP A 40 -4.80 -0.05 18.23
N PRO A 41 -5.46 -0.85 17.37
CA PRO A 41 -6.30 -2.03 17.65
C PRO A 41 -5.51 -3.30 18.05
N PRO A 42 -6.15 -4.35 18.60
CA PRO A 42 -5.50 -5.62 18.97
C PRO A 42 -4.85 -6.36 17.79
N GLU A 43 -5.22 -6.04 16.56
CA GLU A 43 -4.57 -6.58 15.35
C GLU A 43 -3.07 -6.20 15.28
N LEU A 44 -2.68 -5.12 15.96
CA LEU A 44 -1.29 -4.70 16.11
C LEU A 44 -0.48 -5.55 17.11
N GLU A 45 -1.10 -6.48 17.84
CA GLU A 45 -0.38 -7.41 18.71
C GLU A 45 0.57 -8.30 17.90
N LYS A 46 0.12 -8.79 16.73
CA LYS A 46 0.99 -9.54 15.81
C LYS A 46 2.19 -8.72 15.36
N MET A 47 1.97 -7.43 15.13
CA MET A 47 3.01 -6.48 14.77
C MET A 47 4.01 -6.34 15.92
N LYS A 48 3.53 -6.13 17.15
CA LYS A 48 4.36 -6.10 18.37
C LYS A 48 5.24 -7.34 18.48
N GLU A 49 4.69 -8.53 18.28
CA GLU A 49 5.45 -9.78 18.32
C GLU A 49 6.54 -9.84 17.25
N GLN A 50 6.25 -9.41 16.01
CA GLN A 50 7.25 -9.36 14.94
C GLN A 50 8.37 -8.35 15.22
N PHE A 51 8.05 -7.15 15.71
CA PHE A 51 9.05 -6.16 16.07
C PHE A 51 9.92 -6.62 17.25
N GLN A 52 9.33 -7.26 18.26
CA GLN A 52 10.08 -7.86 19.36
C GLN A 52 11.06 -8.94 18.87
N LYS A 53 10.65 -9.79 17.92
CA LYS A 53 11.54 -10.78 17.28
C LYS A 53 12.69 -10.14 16.50
N GLN A 54 12.47 -8.95 15.94
CA GLN A 54 13.49 -8.17 15.23
C GLN A 54 14.35 -7.29 16.16
N ASN A 55 14.33 -7.55 17.47
CA ASN A 55 15.07 -6.82 18.50
C ASN A 55 14.65 -5.34 18.66
N PHE A 56 13.44 -4.98 18.20
CA PHE A 56 12.83 -3.67 18.44
C PHE A 56 11.97 -3.74 19.70
N SER A 57 12.43 -3.12 20.80
CA SER A 57 11.74 -3.14 22.10
C SER A 57 10.60 -2.13 22.22
N PHE A 58 9.68 -2.08 21.25
CA PHE A 58 8.48 -1.24 21.36
C PHE A 58 7.41 -1.96 22.20
N THR A 59 6.71 -1.22 23.05
CA THR A 59 5.76 -1.77 24.04
C THR A 59 4.33 -1.29 23.80
N SER A 60 4.16 -0.12 23.18
CA SER A 60 2.87 0.46 22.81
C SER A 60 2.79 0.69 21.31
N PHE A 61 1.62 0.44 20.75
CA PHE A 61 1.29 0.54 19.34
C PHE A 61 -0.09 1.17 19.19
N LYS A 62 -0.15 2.35 18.58
CA LYS A 62 -1.40 3.08 18.43
C LYS A 62 -1.62 3.46 16.99
N ARG A 63 -2.72 3.04 16.40
CA ARG A 63 -3.12 3.48 15.07
C ARG A 63 -3.49 4.95 15.09
N LEU A 64 -2.78 5.75 14.30
CA LEU A 64 -3.00 7.18 14.13
C LEU A 64 -3.92 7.48 12.94
N SER A 65 -3.81 6.69 11.87
CA SER A 65 -4.62 6.88 10.66
C SER A 65 -4.85 5.54 9.97
N GLN A 66 -5.96 5.45 9.25
CA GLN A 66 -6.31 4.35 8.37
C GLN A 66 -6.99 4.92 7.14
N GLU A 67 -6.50 4.57 5.97
CA GLU A 67 -7.08 5.00 4.70
C GLU A 67 -7.01 3.87 3.68
N VAL A 68 -8.04 3.75 2.84
CA VAL A 68 -8.00 2.82 1.70
C VAL A 68 -7.65 3.62 0.46
N LEU A 69 -6.47 3.34 -0.08
CA LEU A 69 -5.93 4.02 -1.25
C LEU A 69 -6.00 3.14 -2.48
N THR A 70 -6.34 3.73 -3.62
CA THR A 70 -6.24 3.05 -4.91
C THR A 70 -4.86 3.33 -5.48
N VAL A 71 -4.02 2.29 -5.50
CA VAL A 71 -2.65 2.35 -5.99
C VAL A 71 -2.61 1.83 -7.42
N SER A 72 -2.09 2.63 -8.34
CA SER A 72 -2.01 2.29 -9.76
C SER A 72 -0.56 2.24 -10.23
N ALA A 73 -0.33 1.57 -11.37
CA ALA A 73 0.99 1.62 -12.00
C ALA A 73 1.29 2.97 -12.65
N LYS A 74 0.23 3.67 -13.11
CA LYS A 74 0.31 4.94 -13.83
C LYS A 74 0.49 6.17 -12.93
N SER A 75 0.04 6.08 -11.68
CA SER A 75 0.04 7.20 -10.73
C SER A 75 0.32 6.70 -9.32
N ALA A 76 1.31 7.31 -8.68
CA ALA A 76 1.65 7.04 -7.30
C ALA A 76 0.61 7.68 -6.37
N SER A 77 0.16 6.92 -5.38
CA SER A 77 -0.69 7.40 -4.29
C SER A 77 0.18 7.97 -3.19
N GLU A 78 -0.17 9.14 -2.67
CA GLU A 78 0.57 9.78 -1.59
C GLU A 78 -0.16 9.58 -0.25
N VAL A 79 0.60 9.25 0.79
CA VAL A 79 0.13 9.06 2.16
C VAL A 79 0.83 10.08 3.03
N LYS A 80 0.05 10.98 3.63
CA LYS A 80 0.58 11.97 4.57
C LYS A 80 0.86 11.29 5.90
N LEU A 81 2.12 11.32 6.32
CA LEU A 81 2.53 10.84 7.61
C LEU A 81 2.44 11.98 8.64
N PRO A 82 2.07 11.69 9.89
CA PRO A 82 1.91 12.70 10.94
C PRO A 82 3.24 13.37 11.34
N ASN A 83 4.39 12.82 10.95
CA ASN A 83 5.70 13.46 11.10
C ASN A 83 5.97 14.55 10.04
N GLY A 84 5.02 14.85 9.15
CA GLY A 84 5.17 15.81 8.05
C GLY A 84 5.89 15.26 6.82
N ALA A 85 6.24 13.97 6.80
CA ALA A 85 6.72 13.29 5.60
C ALA A 85 5.55 12.78 4.76
N ASN A 86 5.77 12.61 3.46
CA ASN A 86 4.81 11.99 2.56
C ASN A 86 5.39 10.68 2.03
N ALA A 87 4.73 9.57 2.36
CA ALA A 87 5.06 8.29 1.75
C ALA A 87 4.36 8.18 0.39
N THR A 88 5.05 7.71 -0.63
CA THR A 88 4.45 7.42 -1.94
C THR A 88 4.38 5.92 -2.18
N LEU A 89 3.26 5.50 -2.75
CA LEU A 89 2.91 4.12 -3.04
C LEU A 89 2.67 3.99 -4.53
N GLN A 90 3.38 3.10 -5.19
CA GLN A 90 3.21 2.87 -6.62
C GLN A 90 3.16 1.39 -6.93
N LEU A 91 2.15 0.96 -7.68
CA LEU A 91 2.05 -0.43 -8.10
C LEU A 91 3.10 -0.71 -9.18
N GLN A 92 4.01 -1.64 -8.91
CA GLN A 92 4.99 -2.09 -9.90
C GLN A 92 4.38 -3.18 -10.81
N GLY A 93 3.46 -3.97 -10.29
CA GLY A 93 2.73 -4.97 -11.06
C GLY A 93 1.94 -5.92 -10.18
N ILE A 94 1.16 -6.78 -10.82
CA ILE A 94 0.42 -7.86 -10.16
C ILE A 94 0.84 -9.16 -10.83
N LYS A 95 1.36 -10.11 -10.04
CA LYS A 95 1.76 -11.44 -10.51
C LYS A 95 1.04 -12.49 -9.67
N GLU A 96 0.32 -13.40 -10.32
CA GLU A 96 -0.34 -14.55 -9.68
C GLU A 96 -1.32 -14.18 -8.54
N GLY A 97 -1.84 -12.95 -8.53
CA GLY A 97 -2.72 -12.44 -7.48
C GLY A 97 -2.00 -11.81 -6.29
N THR A 98 -0.69 -11.58 -6.40
CA THR A 98 0.13 -10.78 -5.48
C THR A 98 0.50 -9.47 -6.16
N ALA A 99 0.18 -8.35 -5.52
CA ALA A 99 0.49 -7.01 -6.00
C ALA A 99 1.84 -6.54 -5.43
N THR A 100 2.79 -6.23 -6.29
CA THR A 100 4.07 -5.63 -5.87
C THR A 100 3.90 -4.11 -5.79
N VAL A 101 3.90 -3.56 -4.59
CA VAL A 101 3.78 -2.13 -4.33
C VAL A 101 5.13 -1.57 -3.90
N ARG A 102 5.62 -0.57 -4.63
CA ARG A 102 6.79 0.21 -4.24
C ARG A 102 6.38 1.25 -3.21
N VAL A 103 7.06 1.23 -2.07
CA VAL A 103 6.88 2.18 -0.98
C VAL A 103 8.12 3.06 -0.92
N ALA A 104 7.97 4.34 -1.19
CA ALA A 104 9.04 5.32 -1.06
C ALA A 104 8.70 6.30 0.06
N ILE A 105 9.58 6.38 1.06
CA ILE A 105 9.43 7.28 2.20
C ILE A 105 10.66 8.17 2.26
N PRO A 106 10.50 9.51 2.37
CA PRO A 106 11.63 10.42 2.47
C PRO A 106 12.58 10.01 3.59
N ARG A 107 13.89 10.02 3.29
CA ARG A 107 14.98 9.64 4.22
C ARG A 107 14.98 8.15 4.61
N GLN A 108 14.32 7.29 3.84
CA GLN A 108 14.37 5.85 3.99
C GLN A 108 14.62 5.15 2.65
N PRO A 109 15.13 3.91 2.66
CA PRO A 109 15.23 3.12 1.44
C PRO A 109 13.84 2.86 0.87
N THR A 110 13.70 3.06 -0.44
CA THR A 110 12.53 2.60 -1.19
C THR A 110 12.50 1.09 -1.21
N LEU A 111 11.35 0.51 -0.88
CA LEU A 111 11.20 -0.95 -0.77
C LEU A 111 9.99 -1.40 -1.59
N ASP A 112 10.19 -2.49 -2.33
CA ASP A 112 9.12 -3.15 -3.07
C ASP A 112 8.52 -4.23 -2.17
N VAL A 113 7.25 -4.06 -1.81
CA VAL A 113 6.51 -4.99 -0.94
C VAL A 113 5.52 -5.80 -1.75
N GLU A 114 5.38 -7.07 -1.40
CA GLU A 114 4.44 -7.98 -2.05
C GLU A 114 3.18 -8.11 -1.20
N LEU A 115 2.07 -7.58 -1.71
CA LEU A 115 0.75 -7.66 -1.10
C LEU A 115 -0.02 -8.82 -1.73
N GLY A 116 -0.06 -9.95 -1.03
CA GLY A 116 -0.88 -11.09 -1.41
C GLY A 116 -2.38 -10.87 -1.16
N ARG A 117 -3.17 -11.94 -1.32
CA ARG A 117 -4.62 -11.93 -1.02
C ARG A 117 -4.93 -11.84 0.47
N GLN A 118 -3.96 -12.16 1.32
CA GLN A 118 -4.05 -12.12 2.78
C GLN A 118 -2.68 -11.74 3.35
N GLY A 119 -2.69 -10.97 4.44
CA GLY A 119 -1.48 -10.55 5.15
C GLY A 119 -1.27 -9.05 5.12
N ALA A 120 -0.65 -8.54 6.17
CA ALA A 120 -0.24 -7.14 6.28
C ALA A 120 1.28 -7.06 6.22
N VAL A 121 1.78 -6.10 5.46
CA VAL A 121 3.21 -5.77 5.41
C VAL A 121 3.45 -4.57 6.31
N TYR A 122 4.44 -4.71 7.19
CA TYR A 122 4.80 -3.67 8.15
C TYR A 122 6.12 -3.04 7.71
N GLN A 123 6.06 -1.76 7.37
CA GLN A 123 7.22 -0.98 6.95
C GLN A 123 7.46 0.16 7.93
N LYS A 124 8.71 0.39 8.34
CA LYS A 124 9.03 1.57 9.14
C LYS A 124 8.80 2.83 8.33
N ALA A 125 8.10 3.80 8.91
CA ALA A 125 7.74 5.08 8.31
C ALA A 125 8.46 6.28 8.93
N GLY A 126 9.41 6.01 9.84
CA GLY A 126 10.37 6.98 10.34
C GLY A 126 10.04 7.42 11.76
N LYS A 127 10.89 8.27 12.35
CA LYS A 127 10.70 8.71 13.74
C LYS A 127 9.54 9.68 13.86
N TYR A 128 8.81 9.61 14.97
CA TYR A 128 7.76 10.57 15.34
C TYR A 128 7.79 10.84 16.83
N VAL A 129 7.15 11.92 17.27
CA VAL A 129 7.24 12.42 18.65
C VAL A 129 6.87 11.29 19.62
N GLY A 130 7.85 10.85 20.42
CA GLY A 130 7.66 9.77 21.41
C GLY A 130 7.87 8.34 20.91
N GLY A 131 8.19 8.11 19.62
CA GLY A 131 8.37 6.77 19.08
C GLY A 131 8.78 6.71 17.60
N GLU A 132 8.28 5.70 16.91
CA GLU A 132 8.51 5.42 15.49
C GLU A 132 7.16 5.19 14.80
N LEU A 133 6.99 5.74 13.61
CA LEU A 133 5.84 5.45 12.76
C LEU A 133 6.10 4.18 12.00
N ILE A 134 5.07 3.37 11.87
CA ILE A 134 5.03 2.14 11.10
C ILE A 134 3.86 2.29 10.12
N LEU A 135 4.15 2.11 8.84
CA LEU A 135 3.17 2.00 7.79
C LEU A 135 2.78 0.51 7.67
N VAL A 136 1.50 0.23 7.80
CA VAL A 136 0.95 -1.10 7.59
C VAL A 136 0.22 -1.08 6.26
N LEU A 137 0.58 -1.99 5.37
CA LEU A 137 -0.06 -2.16 4.08
C LEU A 137 -0.78 -3.50 4.07
N SER A 138 -2.09 -3.48 3.91
CA SER A 138 -2.90 -4.68 3.85
C SER A 138 -3.82 -4.63 2.64
N PRO A 139 -4.20 -5.78 2.07
CA PRO A 139 -5.33 -5.82 1.16
C PRO A 139 -6.58 -5.40 1.94
N PRO A 140 -7.45 -4.54 1.40
CA PRO A 140 -8.66 -4.13 2.07
C PRO A 140 -9.55 -5.35 2.34
N ALA A 141 -10.22 -5.35 3.51
CA ALA A 141 -11.22 -6.37 3.81
C ALA A 141 -12.31 -6.35 2.72
N ARG A 142 -12.67 -7.55 2.25
CA ARG A 142 -13.60 -7.76 1.13
C ARG A 142 -15.04 -7.52 1.53
#